data_AF-A0A842VR09-F1
#
_entry.id   AF-A0A842VR09-F1
#
_cell.length_a   1.000
_cell.length_b   1.000
_cell.length_c   1.000
_cell.angle_alpha   90.00
_cell.angle_beta   90.00
_cell.angle_gamma   90.00
#
_symmetry.space_group_name_H-M   'P 1'
#
loop_
_entity.id
_entity.type
_entity.pdbx_description
1 polymer ?
#
loop_
_entity_poly.entity_id
_entity_poly.type
_entity_poly.pdbx_seq_one_letter_code
_entity_poly.pdbx_strand_id
1 'polypeptide(L)'
;MDHRKIESENIIDRYVMGRLSDEEQQEFEEHFFACDKCFEKVKMRSQLADIVKQADWEQVLAPSRKPMEAIFDWFREFNTPRTFAVVASILILLMIYPAWLGVFKVQHLEQKIHSLQTPTANIPIYFLEQTRGQAEPIEITYERGKSFIINFTLFDRKQQNSKINAAMLKDGDIVWHAENLTGQGPYEVFSISIPFAFREPGEFLLEVKEVDVDVVNRWEFGFEVVRH
;
A
#
# COMPACT_ATOMS: atom_id res chain seq x y z
N MET A 1 -26.24 15.01 -0.47
CA MET A 1 -25.37 13.81 -0.34
C MET A 1 -24.06 14.13 0.41
N ASP A 2 -23.43 13.17 1.13
CA ASP A 2 -22.09 13.32 1.76
C ASP A 2 -20.97 12.95 0.78
N HIS A 3 -19.83 13.66 0.84
CA HIS A 3 -18.62 13.41 0.05
C HIS A 3 -18.15 11.96 0.11
N ARG A 4 -18.22 11.33 1.29
CA ARG A 4 -17.81 9.92 1.46
C ARG A 4 -18.67 8.96 0.65
N LYS A 5 -19.98 9.21 0.58
CA LYS A 5 -20.92 8.40 -0.20
C LYS A 5 -20.65 8.54 -1.70
N ILE A 6 -20.36 9.77 -2.14
CA ILE A 6 -20.00 10.08 -3.53
C ILE A 6 -18.77 9.27 -3.99
N GLU A 7 -17.77 9.14 -3.12
CA GLU A 7 -16.56 8.37 -3.40
C GLU A 7 -16.82 6.86 -3.37
N SER A 8 -17.49 6.34 -2.33
CA SER A 8 -17.71 4.90 -2.18
C SER A 8 -18.60 4.29 -3.27
N GLU A 9 -19.56 5.06 -3.77
CA GLU A 9 -20.54 4.61 -4.76
C GLU A 9 -20.21 5.02 -6.20
N ASN A 10 -19.03 5.62 -6.43
CA ASN A 10 -18.60 6.11 -7.76
C ASN A 10 -19.63 7.03 -8.44
N ILE A 11 -20.29 7.89 -7.67
CA ILE A 11 -21.38 8.74 -8.14
C ILE A 11 -20.91 9.68 -9.26
N ILE A 12 -19.67 10.19 -9.16
CA ILE A 12 -19.08 11.08 -10.16
C ILE A 12 -18.96 10.41 -11.54
N ASP A 13 -18.49 9.16 -11.59
CA ASP A 13 -18.34 8.43 -12.85
C ASP A 13 -19.72 8.13 -13.47
N ARG A 14 -20.69 7.75 -12.64
CA ARG A 14 -22.09 7.55 -13.08
C ARG A 14 -22.74 8.84 -13.57
N TYR A 15 -22.48 9.97 -12.91
CA TYR A 15 -22.96 11.29 -13.31
C TYR A 15 -22.43 11.69 -14.69
N VAL A 16 -21.11 11.61 -14.92
CA VAL A 16 -20.48 11.95 -16.20
C VAL A 16 -20.97 11.03 -17.34
N MET A 17 -21.32 9.78 -17.02
CA MET A 17 -21.88 8.82 -17.98
C MET A 17 -23.40 8.96 -18.17
N GLY A 18 -24.10 9.82 -17.43
CA GLY A 18 -25.56 9.98 -17.49
C GLY A 18 -26.33 8.76 -16.96
N ARG A 19 -25.85 8.12 -15.89
CA ARG A 19 -26.41 6.88 -15.29
C ARG A 19 -26.91 7.05 -13.84
N LEU A 20 -27.15 8.28 -13.39
CA LEU A 20 -27.83 8.54 -12.12
C LEU A 20 -29.35 8.56 -12.35
N SER A 21 -30.13 8.19 -11.33
CA SER A 21 -31.56 8.51 -11.32
C SER A 21 -31.78 10.01 -11.13
N ASP A 22 -32.98 10.50 -11.41
CA ASP A 22 -33.32 11.91 -11.25
C ASP A 22 -33.14 12.37 -9.79
N GLU A 23 -33.50 11.52 -8.82
CA GLU A 23 -33.31 11.80 -7.39
C GLU A 23 -31.82 11.83 -7.00
N GLU A 24 -31.05 10.83 -7.45
CA GLU A 24 -29.60 10.77 -7.19
C GLU A 24 -28.86 11.96 -7.82
N GLN A 25 -29.29 12.38 -9.02
CA GLN A 25 -28.72 13.50 -9.73
C GLN A 25 -28.95 14.80 -8.97
N GLN A 26 -30.18 15.06 -8.52
CA GLN A 26 -30.49 16.26 -7.73
C GLN A 26 -29.68 16.31 -6.42
N GLU A 27 -29.64 15.20 -5.67
CA GLU A 27 -28.87 15.12 -4.42
C GLU A 27 -27.36 15.32 -4.62
N PHE A 28 -26.84 14.86 -5.77
CA PHE A 28 -25.44 15.04 -6.14
C PHE A 28 -25.16 16.48 -6.58
N GLU A 29 -26.03 17.08 -7.39
CA GLU A 29 -25.87 18.45 -7.89
C GLU A 29 -25.84 19.47 -6.74
N GLU A 30 -26.72 19.32 -5.74
CA GLU A 30 -26.69 20.13 -4.52
C GLU A 30 -25.32 20.08 -3.81
N HIS A 31 -24.69 18.91 -3.75
CA HIS A 31 -23.34 18.76 -3.19
C HIS A 31 -22.26 19.31 -4.11
N PHE A 32 -22.38 19.06 -5.41
CA PHE A 32 -21.43 19.49 -6.45
C PHE A 32 -21.28 21.01 -6.47
N PHE A 33 -22.37 21.76 -6.34
CA PHE A 33 -22.33 23.23 -6.27
C PHE A 33 -21.68 23.76 -4.99
N ALA A 34 -21.65 22.98 -3.92
CA ALA A 34 -21.11 23.39 -2.61
C ALA A 34 -19.71 22.83 -2.30
N CYS A 35 -19.12 22.03 -3.18
CA CYS A 35 -17.87 21.32 -2.92
C CYS A 35 -16.87 21.39 -4.09
N ASP A 36 -15.84 22.23 -3.94
CA ASP A 36 -14.76 22.40 -4.92
C ASP A 36 -14.06 21.09 -5.29
N LYS A 37 -13.89 20.18 -4.32
CA LYS A 37 -13.27 18.86 -4.55
C LYS A 37 -14.10 17.99 -5.51
N CYS A 38 -15.43 17.99 -5.35
CA CYS A 38 -16.31 17.26 -6.24
C CYS A 38 -16.37 17.90 -7.62
N PHE A 39 -16.36 19.24 -7.67
CA PHE A 39 -16.30 20.00 -8.92
C PHE A 39 -15.07 19.63 -9.77
N GLU A 40 -13.87 19.71 -9.19
CA GLU A 40 -12.63 19.40 -9.89
C GLU A 40 -12.57 17.93 -10.36
N LYS A 41 -13.09 17.00 -9.54
CA LYS A 41 -13.17 15.58 -9.94
C LYS A 41 -14.10 15.38 -11.14
N VAL A 42 -15.29 15.99 -11.17
CA VAL A 42 -16.21 15.90 -12.32
C VAL A 42 -15.57 16.48 -13.58
N LYS A 43 -14.87 17.61 -13.46
CA LYS A 43 -14.15 18.24 -14.57
C LYS A 43 -13.07 17.32 -15.16
N MET A 44 -12.26 16.69 -14.33
CA MET A 44 -11.25 15.71 -14.79
C MET A 44 -11.90 14.51 -15.49
N ARG A 45 -12.97 13.96 -14.90
CA ARG A 45 -13.64 12.76 -15.43
C ARG A 45 -14.39 13.02 -16.72
N SER A 46 -15.02 14.20 -16.87
CA SER A 46 -15.67 14.61 -18.11
C SER A 46 -14.67 14.78 -19.26
N GLN A 47 -13.52 15.40 -19.02
CA GLN A 47 -12.44 15.50 -20.02
C GLN A 47 -11.98 14.11 -20.51
N LEU A 48 -11.81 13.16 -19.60
CA LEU A 48 -11.44 11.78 -19.98
C LEU A 48 -12.56 11.12 -20.80
N ALA A 49 -13.81 11.27 -20.38
CA ALA A 49 -14.96 10.72 -21.10
C ALA A 49 -15.06 11.29 -22.53
N ASP A 50 -14.76 12.58 -22.72
CA ASP A 50 -14.75 13.22 -24.03
C ASP A 50 -13.63 12.68 -24.93
N ILE A 51 -12.43 12.43 -24.37
CA ILE A 51 -11.33 11.78 -25.11
C ILE A 51 -11.75 10.39 -25.59
N VAL A 52 -12.37 9.58 -24.72
CA VAL A 52 -12.86 8.24 -25.07
C VAL A 52 -13.97 8.29 -26.12
N LYS A 53 -14.85 9.31 -26.06
CA LYS A 53 -15.90 9.54 -27.06
C LYS A 53 -15.37 10.05 -28.40
N GLN A 54 -14.17 10.61 -28.45
CA GLN A 54 -13.54 11.12 -29.68
C GLN A 54 -12.55 10.12 -30.29
N ALA A 55 -12.12 9.12 -29.53
CA ALA A 55 -11.19 8.12 -30.00
C ALA A 55 -11.82 7.29 -31.12
N ASP A 56 -11.21 7.25 -32.30
CA ASP A 56 -11.66 6.41 -33.41
C ASP A 56 -11.44 4.92 -33.09
N TRP A 57 -12.45 4.31 -32.48
CA TRP A 57 -12.53 2.90 -32.12
C TRP A 57 -12.29 1.99 -33.31
N GLU A 58 -12.54 2.46 -34.55
CA GLU A 58 -12.32 1.68 -35.76
C GLU A 58 -10.82 1.50 -36.03
N GLN A 59 -9.98 2.50 -35.74
CA GLN A 59 -8.53 2.37 -35.80
C GLN A 59 -7.94 1.58 -34.63
N VAL A 60 -8.51 1.71 -33.43
CA VAL A 60 -8.03 1.01 -32.24
C VAL A 60 -8.39 -0.49 -32.28
N LEU A 61 -9.57 -0.82 -32.82
CA LEU A 61 -10.08 -2.19 -32.93
C LEU A 61 -9.85 -2.79 -34.31
N ALA A 62 -9.28 -2.05 -35.28
CA ALA A 62 -8.93 -2.59 -36.58
C ALA A 62 -8.05 -3.84 -36.36
N PRO A 63 -8.56 -5.04 -36.66
CA PRO A 63 -7.73 -6.23 -36.54
C PRO A 63 -6.58 -6.05 -37.52
N SER A 64 -5.34 -6.21 -37.05
CA SER A 64 -4.19 -6.39 -37.93
C SER A 64 -4.41 -7.69 -38.72
N ARG A 65 -5.14 -7.59 -39.83
CA ARG A 65 -5.42 -8.70 -40.74
C ARG A 65 -4.11 -9.03 -41.47
N LYS A 66 -3.19 -9.71 -40.79
CA LYS A 66 -2.20 -10.51 -41.51
C LYS A 66 -2.98 -11.67 -42.17
N PRO A 67 -2.80 -11.92 -43.48
CA PRO A 67 -3.59 -12.91 -44.19
C PRO A 67 -3.34 -14.30 -43.58
N MET A 68 -4.41 -14.86 -43.02
CA MET A 68 -4.45 -16.18 -42.38
C MET A 68 -4.20 -17.33 -43.38
N GLU A 69 -4.16 -17.03 -44.69
CA GLU A 69 -3.93 -17.99 -45.77
C GLU A 69 -2.52 -18.63 -45.68
N ALA A 70 -1.50 -17.89 -45.25
CA ALA A 70 -0.13 -18.41 -45.12
C ALA A 70 0.01 -19.49 -44.02
N ILE A 71 -0.88 -19.49 -43.01
CA ILE A 71 -0.86 -20.49 -41.93
C ILE A 71 -1.47 -21.80 -42.43
N PHE A 72 -2.53 -21.73 -43.24
CA PHE A 72 -3.25 -22.92 -43.72
C PHE A 72 -2.46 -23.71 -44.77
N ASP A 73 -1.70 -23.02 -45.63
CA ASP A 73 -0.82 -23.67 -46.62
C ASP A 73 0.34 -24.43 -45.96
N TRP A 74 0.91 -23.90 -44.86
CA TRP A 74 1.94 -24.58 -44.09
C TRP A 74 1.45 -25.90 -43.45
N PHE A 75 0.19 -25.97 -43.01
CA PHE A 75 -0.38 -27.21 -42.44
C PHE A 75 -0.63 -28.31 -43.47
N ARG A 76 -0.81 -27.96 -44.75
CA ARG A 76 -1.15 -28.92 -45.81
C ARG A 76 0.05 -29.82 -46.18
N GLU A 77 1.28 -29.33 -45.97
CA GLU A 77 2.52 -30.06 -46.20
C GLU A 77 2.85 -31.05 -45.06
N PHE A 78 2.19 -30.92 -43.90
CA PHE A 78 2.33 -31.83 -42.75
C PHE A 78 1.45 -33.09 -42.80
N ASN A 79 0.70 -33.33 -43.90
CA ASN A 79 -0.30 -34.39 -44.00
C ASN A 79 0.25 -35.81 -44.26
N THR A 80 1.52 -36.08 -43.93
CA THR A 80 2.08 -37.44 -43.92
C THR A 80 1.71 -38.16 -42.61
N PRO A 81 1.27 -39.43 -42.65
CA PRO A 81 0.84 -40.15 -41.43
C PRO A 81 1.95 -40.30 -40.38
N ARG A 82 3.23 -40.19 -40.79
CA ARG A 82 4.39 -40.22 -39.88
C ARG A 82 4.60 -38.91 -39.11
N THR A 83 4.29 -37.75 -39.71
CA THR A 83 4.44 -36.44 -39.05
C THR A 83 3.35 -36.20 -38.01
N PHE A 84 2.14 -36.71 -38.24
CA PHE A 84 1.05 -36.65 -37.26
C PHE A 84 1.36 -37.39 -35.95
N ALA A 85 1.99 -38.57 -36.00
CA ALA A 85 2.32 -39.33 -34.79
C ALA A 85 3.34 -38.60 -33.90
N VAL A 86 4.32 -37.91 -34.50
CA VAL A 86 5.34 -37.14 -33.77
C VAL A 86 4.75 -35.85 -33.20
N VAL A 87 3.92 -35.15 -33.96
CA VAL A 87 3.29 -33.90 -33.47
C VAL A 87 2.29 -34.19 -32.35
N ALA A 88 1.51 -35.26 -32.46
CA ALA A 88 0.58 -35.67 -31.41
C ALA A 88 1.30 -36.04 -30.11
N SER A 89 2.43 -36.76 -30.19
CA SER A 89 3.23 -37.11 -29.00
C SER A 89 3.87 -35.87 -28.35
N ILE A 90 4.35 -34.90 -29.13
CA ILE A 90 4.86 -33.63 -28.59
C ILE A 90 3.74 -32.84 -27.89
N LEU A 91 2.55 -32.72 -28.49
CA LEU A 91 1.42 -32.02 -27.88
C LEU A 91 0.94 -32.68 -26.57
N ILE A 92 0.88 -34.01 -26.54
CA ILE A 92 0.56 -34.76 -25.32
C ILE A 92 1.61 -34.49 -24.23
N LEU A 93 2.90 -34.51 -24.59
CA LEU A 93 3.98 -34.24 -23.63
C LEU A 93 3.94 -32.79 -23.12
N LEU A 94 3.56 -31.84 -23.98
CA LEU A 94 3.40 -30.42 -23.65
C LEU A 94 2.17 -30.16 -22.77
N MET A 95 1.13 -31.00 -22.83
CA MET A 95 0.00 -30.94 -21.88
C MET A 95 0.30 -31.63 -20.54
N ILE A 96 0.98 -32.78 -20.57
CA ILE A 96 1.26 -33.56 -19.35
C ILE A 96 2.31 -32.86 -18.47
N TYR A 97 3.31 -32.22 -19.07
CA TYR A 97 4.38 -31.53 -18.35
C TYR A 97 3.91 -30.41 -17.39
N PRO A 98 3.04 -29.45 -17.79
CA PRO A 98 2.52 -28.42 -16.89
C PRO A 98 1.54 -28.99 -15.86
N ALA A 99 0.77 -30.03 -16.19
CA ALA A 99 -0.07 -30.72 -15.21
C ALA A 99 0.78 -31.37 -14.11
N TRP A 100 1.90 -32.01 -14.48
CA TRP A 100 2.86 -32.58 -13.54
C TRP A 100 3.56 -31.50 -12.70
N LEU A 101 4.02 -30.40 -13.32
CA LEU A 101 4.61 -29.26 -12.60
C LEU A 101 3.62 -28.58 -11.64
N GLY A 102 2.36 -28.46 -12.02
CA GLY A 102 1.29 -27.91 -11.20
C GLY A 102 1.08 -28.75 -9.94
N VAL A 103 0.90 -30.05 -10.08
CA VAL A 103 0.68 -30.95 -8.94
C VAL A 103 1.87 -30.97 -7.97
N PHE A 104 3.11 -30.99 -8.46
CA PHE A 104 4.30 -31.06 -7.60
C PHE A 104 4.73 -29.70 -7.00
N LYS A 105 4.56 -28.56 -7.69
CA LYS A 105 4.93 -27.24 -7.13
C LYS A 105 3.82 -26.66 -6.25
N VAL A 106 2.54 -26.89 -6.55
CA VAL A 106 1.43 -26.25 -5.84
C VAL A 106 1.30 -26.75 -4.40
N GLN A 107 1.59 -28.03 -4.13
CA GLN A 107 1.63 -28.54 -2.74
C GLN A 107 2.64 -27.82 -1.85
N HIS A 108 3.76 -27.34 -2.43
CA HIS A 108 4.76 -26.58 -1.69
C HIS A 108 4.40 -25.09 -1.53
N LEU A 109 3.49 -24.56 -2.37
CA LEU A 109 2.93 -23.21 -2.21
C LEU A 109 1.80 -23.17 -1.17
N GLU A 110 1.00 -24.23 -1.05
CA GLU A 110 -0.04 -24.31 0.00
C GLU A 110 0.57 -24.30 1.40
N GLN A 111 1.73 -24.93 1.61
CA GLN A 111 2.48 -24.81 2.86
C GLN A 111 2.91 -23.36 3.16
N LYS A 112 3.24 -22.57 2.13
CA LYS A 112 3.53 -21.15 2.31
C LYS A 112 2.28 -20.33 2.61
N ILE A 113 1.15 -20.63 1.97
CA ILE A 113 -0.13 -19.93 2.23
C ILE A 113 -0.62 -20.20 3.66
N HIS A 114 -0.52 -21.43 4.16
CA HIS A 114 -0.83 -21.72 5.56
C HIS A 114 0.12 -21.05 6.55
N SER A 115 1.42 -20.91 6.21
CA SER A 115 2.38 -20.14 7.04
C SER A 115 2.16 -18.62 7.02
N LEU A 116 1.44 -18.09 6.02
CA LEU A 116 1.07 -16.66 5.94
C LEU A 116 -0.29 -16.38 6.59
N GLN A 117 -1.12 -17.41 6.81
CA GLN A 117 -2.40 -17.31 7.53
C GLN A 117 -2.28 -17.57 9.03
N THR A 118 -1.14 -18.02 9.54
CA THR A 118 -0.81 -17.76 10.94
C THR A 118 -0.31 -16.32 11.02
N PRO A 119 -0.98 -15.41 11.75
CA PRO A 119 -0.48 -14.07 11.98
C PRO A 119 0.79 -14.14 12.85
N THR A 120 1.92 -14.49 12.24
CA THR A 120 3.25 -14.31 12.83
C THR A 120 3.72 -12.90 12.53
N ALA A 121 3.04 -11.94 13.13
CA ALA A 121 3.58 -10.61 13.36
C ALA A 121 3.16 -10.16 14.77
N ASN A 122 3.49 -10.98 15.78
CA ASN A 122 3.62 -10.48 17.15
C ASN A 122 4.90 -9.63 17.21
N ILE A 123 4.90 -8.53 16.46
CA ILE A 123 5.88 -7.46 16.60
C ILE A 123 5.37 -6.69 17.82
N PRO A 124 6.10 -6.72 18.96
CA PRO A 124 5.64 -6.01 20.14
C PRO A 124 5.55 -4.51 19.81
N ILE A 125 4.40 -3.93 20.16
CA ILE A 125 4.10 -2.51 19.97
C ILE A 125 4.14 -1.86 21.34
N TYR A 126 5.04 -0.89 21.52
CA TYR A 126 5.16 -0.11 22.74
C TYR A 126 4.58 1.29 22.51
N PHE A 127 3.84 1.79 23.50
CA PHE A 127 3.29 3.14 23.47
C PHE A 127 4.06 4.00 24.46
N LEU A 128 4.72 5.05 23.97
CA LEU A 128 5.35 6.07 24.80
C LEU A 128 4.34 7.21 25.00
N GLU A 129 3.83 7.33 26.22
CA GLU A 129 2.95 8.44 26.62
C GLU A 129 3.79 9.59 27.19
N GLN A 130 3.46 10.83 26.78
CA GLN A 130 4.11 12.02 27.31
C GLN A 130 3.65 12.25 28.77
N THR A 131 4.43 11.79 29.74
CA THR A 131 4.15 12.05 31.15
C THR A 131 4.72 13.41 31.55
N ARG A 132 3.87 14.35 32.00
CA ARG A 132 4.34 15.61 32.61
C ARG A 132 4.83 15.32 34.03
N GLY A 133 6.12 15.01 34.20
CA GLY A 133 6.77 14.75 35.49
C GLY A 133 7.95 13.78 35.40
N GLN A 134 8.57 13.43 36.52
CA GLN A 134 9.51 12.30 36.61
C GLN A 134 8.72 11.01 36.33
N ALA A 135 8.66 10.62 35.06
CA ALA A 135 8.11 9.35 34.64
C ALA A 135 9.11 8.25 34.99
N GLU A 136 8.63 7.16 35.60
CA GLU A 136 9.40 5.93 35.68
C GLU A 136 9.66 5.43 34.23
N PRO A 137 10.89 5.04 33.90
CA PRO A 137 11.22 4.60 32.54
C PRO A 137 10.37 3.38 32.17
N ILE A 138 9.79 3.41 30.96
CA ILE A 138 9.00 2.29 30.44
C ILE A 138 9.98 1.16 30.11
N GLU A 139 9.78 0.00 30.74
CA GLU A 139 10.57 -1.20 30.47
C GLU A 139 10.12 -1.84 29.14
N ILE A 140 11.01 -1.84 28.15
CA ILE A 140 10.81 -2.44 26.84
C ILE A 140 11.55 -3.78 26.80
N THR A 141 10.79 -4.87 26.95
CA THR A 141 11.31 -6.24 26.90
C THR A 141 11.39 -6.77 25.47
N TYR A 142 12.58 -6.95 24.91
CA TYR A 142 12.75 -7.37 23.50
C TYR A 142 13.37 -8.77 23.35
N GLU A 143 12.98 -9.47 22.28
CA GLU A 143 13.59 -10.73 21.87
C GLU A 143 14.72 -10.52 20.85
N ARG A 144 15.83 -11.24 21.01
CA ARG A 144 16.99 -11.14 20.11
C ARG A 144 16.62 -11.47 18.66
N GLY A 145 16.90 -10.56 17.74
CA GLY A 145 16.70 -10.70 16.31
C GLY A 145 15.33 -10.23 15.82
N LYS A 146 14.44 -9.76 16.70
CA LYS A 146 13.13 -9.24 16.32
C LYS A 146 13.12 -7.70 16.36
N SER A 147 12.49 -7.10 15.36
CA SER A 147 12.15 -5.67 15.37
C SER A 147 10.97 -5.42 16.30
N PHE A 148 10.85 -4.19 16.80
CA PHE A 148 9.69 -3.72 17.53
C PHE A 148 9.24 -2.35 16.99
N ILE A 149 8.01 -1.98 17.32
CA ILE A 149 7.43 -0.70 16.91
C ILE A 149 7.23 0.13 18.17
N ILE A 150 7.69 1.39 18.12
CA ILE A 150 7.35 2.40 19.11
C ILE A 150 6.32 3.34 18.50
N ASN A 151 5.21 3.51 19.21
CA ASN A 151 4.21 4.53 18.95
C ASN A 151 4.32 5.63 19.99
N PHE A 152 4.31 6.88 19.55
CA PHE A 152 4.29 8.03 20.46
C PHE A 152 3.32 9.11 19.94
N THR A 153 2.79 9.90 20.86
CA THR A 153 1.89 11.02 20.56
C THR A 153 2.51 12.32 21.07
N LEU A 154 2.42 13.37 20.25
CA LEU A 154 2.89 14.70 20.61
C LEU A 154 1.67 15.56 20.94
N PHE A 155 1.48 15.89 22.23
CA PHE A 155 0.44 16.82 22.64
C PHE A 155 0.95 18.27 22.48
N ASP A 156 0.03 19.21 22.22
CA ASP A 156 0.31 20.65 22.12
C ASP A 156 1.02 21.12 20.83
N ARG A 157 0.83 20.40 19.71
CA ARG A 157 1.35 20.83 18.42
C ARG A 157 0.46 21.91 17.80
N LYS A 158 1.06 23.04 17.42
CA LYS A 158 0.34 24.18 16.83
C LYS A 158 -0.08 23.97 15.37
N GLN A 159 0.57 23.05 14.66
CA GLN A 159 0.36 22.89 13.22
C GLN A 159 0.18 21.40 12.88
N GLN A 160 -1.00 21.02 12.40
CA GLN A 160 -1.25 19.67 11.87
C GLN A 160 -0.48 19.48 10.54
N ASN A 161 0.09 18.30 10.31
CA ASN A 161 0.97 17.94 9.17
C ASN A 161 2.42 18.47 9.13
N SER A 162 3.00 18.97 10.22
CA SER A 162 4.42 19.29 10.23
C SER A 162 5.25 18.01 10.23
N LYS A 163 6.41 18.08 9.57
CA LYS A 163 7.36 16.98 9.51
C LYS A 163 8.17 16.97 10.80
N ILE A 164 8.37 15.79 11.38
CA ILE A 164 9.22 15.65 12.57
C ILE A 164 10.45 14.81 12.23
N ASN A 165 11.55 15.11 12.92
CA ASN A 165 12.73 14.27 12.95
C ASN A 165 12.81 13.62 14.34
N ALA A 166 13.07 12.33 14.37
CA ALA A 166 13.26 11.58 15.61
C ALA A 166 14.70 11.04 15.64
N ALA A 167 15.39 11.23 16.75
CA ALA A 167 16.70 10.68 17.01
C ALA A 167 16.66 9.92 18.32
N MET A 168 17.30 8.76 18.37
CA MET A 168 17.47 8.01 19.59
C MET A 168 18.91 8.12 20.06
N LEU A 169 19.08 8.44 21.34
CA LEU A 169 20.36 8.62 21.98
C LEU A 169 20.58 7.54 23.04
N LYS A 170 21.80 7.02 23.11
CA LYS A 170 22.31 6.19 24.20
C LYS A 170 23.58 6.84 24.71
N ASP A 171 23.65 7.17 26.01
CA ASP A 171 24.81 7.86 26.60
C ASP A 171 25.22 9.17 25.89
N GLY A 172 24.28 9.80 25.17
CA GLY A 172 24.51 11.01 24.36
C GLY A 172 24.87 10.76 22.89
N ASP A 173 25.15 9.51 22.49
CA ASP A 173 25.44 9.14 21.10
C ASP A 173 24.16 8.78 20.33
N ILE A 174 24.02 9.29 19.10
CA ILE A 174 22.88 8.98 18.24
C ILE A 174 23.03 7.55 17.70
N VAL A 175 22.18 6.65 18.17
CA VAL A 175 22.16 5.23 17.77
C VAL A 175 21.16 4.95 16.63
N TRP A 176 20.17 5.83 16.46
CA TRP A 176 19.16 5.72 15.41
C TRP A 176 18.59 7.09 15.07
N HIS A 177 18.24 7.32 13.81
CA HIS A 177 17.54 8.53 13.40
C HIS A 177 16.52 8.24 12.30
N ALA A 178 15.44 9.00 12.28
CA ALA A 178 14.48 9.07 11.18
C ALA A 178 14.10 10.52 10.93
N GLU A 179 13.94 10.84 9.65
CA GLU A 179 13.62 12.19 9.20
C GLU A 179 12.26 12.21 8.50
N ASN A 180 11.63 13.39 8.51
CA ASN A 180 10.39 13.65 7.78
C ASN A 180 9.23 12.70 8.15
N LEU A 181 9.14 12.29 9.41
CA LEU A 181 8.03 11.48 9.89
C LEU A 181 6.74 12.32 9.88
N THR A 182 5.66 11.68 9.43
CA THR A 182 4.33 12.30 9.35
C THR A 182 3.37 11.54 10.26
N GLY A 183 2.63 12.27 11.09
CA GLY A 183 1.64 11.67 11.99
C GLY A 183 0.51 11.01 11.21
N GLN A 184 0.03 9.87 11.70
CA GLN A 184 -1.11 9.17 11.11
C GLN A 184 -2.40 9.49 11.88
N GLY A 185 -3.42 9.90 11.12
CA GLY A 185 -4.77 10.08 11.63
C GLY A 185 -4.99 11.36 12.47
N PRO A 186 -6.21 11.53 13.02
CA PRO A 186 -6.62 12.76 13.71
C PRO A 186 -5.91 12.98 15.06
N TYR A 187 -5.28 11.94 15.61
CA TYR A 187 -4.53 11.97 16.87
C TYR A 187 -3.02 12.12 16.68
N GLU A 188 -2.57 12.29 15.43
CA GLU A 188 -1.16 12.44 15.06
C GLU A 188 -0.24 11.41 15.73
N VAL A 189 -0.62 10.14 15.64
CA VAL A 189 0.20 9.04 16.17
C VAL A 189 1.39 8.85 15.24
N PHE A 190 2.59 8.87 15.81
CA PHE A 190 3.81 8.58 15.08
C PHE A 190 4.27 7.15 15.39
N SER A 191 4.52 6.39 14.34
CA SER A 191 5.02 5.01 14.44
C SER A 191 6.43 4.93 13.88
N ILE A 192 7.38 4.53 14.71
CA ILE A 192 8.74 4.25 14.29
C ILE A 192 9.01 2.76 14.41
N SER A 193 9.41 2.15 13.30
CA SER A 193 9.90 0.77 13.32
C SER A 193 11.39 0.83 13.60
N ILE A 194 11.80 0.21 14.71
CA ILE A 194 13.21 0.18 15.05
C ILE A 194 13.79 -1.16 14.61
N PRO A 195 14.69 -1.18 13.61
CA PRO A 195 15.39 -2.40 13.26
C PRO A 195 16.24 -2.86 14.45
N PHE A 196 16.62 -4.14 14.47
CA PHE A 196 17.38 -4.86 15.50
C PHE A 196 18.79 -4.28 15.86
N ALA A 197 19.02 -2.98 15.67
CA ALA A 197 20.29 -2.30 15.89
C ALA A 197 20.67 -2.14 17.38
N PHE A 198 19.75 -2.32 18.33
CA PHE A 198 20.10 -2.31 19.76
C PHE A 198 20.76 -3.62 20.18
N ARG A 199 22.08 -3.63 20.13
CA ARG A 199 22.89 -4.78 20.57
C ARG A 199 22.98 -4.90 22.08
N GLU A 200 22.67 -3.84 22.82
CA GLU A 200 22.94 -3.74 24.25
C GLU A 200 21.74 -3.17 25.00
N PRO A 201 21.28 -3.83 26.08
CA PRO A 201 20.29 -3.28 26.99
C PRO A 201 20.83 -2.01 27.66
N GLY A 202 19.92 -1.12 28.09
CA GLY A 202 20.27 0.14 28.74
C GLY A 202 19.18 1.20 28.65
N GLU A 203 19.48 2.39 29.15
CA GLU A 203 18.61 3.56 29.06
C GLU A 203 18.77 4.23 27.69
N PHE A 204 17.63 4.54 27.06
CA PHE A 204 17.59 5.24 25.78
C PHE A 204 16.71 6.49 25.90
N LEU A 205 17.11 7.53 25.18
CA LEU A 205 16.36 8.77 25.07
C LEU A 205 15.91 8.96 23.62
N LEU A 206 14.60 9.03 23.39
CA LEU A 206 14.04 9.43 22.09
C LEU A 206 13.83 10.95 22.09
N GLU A 207 14.66 11.65 21.31
CA GLU A 207 14.53 13.08 21.05
C GLU A 207 13.74 13.30 19.76
N VAL A 208 12.66 14.06 19.83
CA VAL A 208 11.81 14.40 18.69
C VAL A 208 11.86 15.91 18.47
N LYS A 209 12.17 16.32 17.24
CA LYS A 209 12.25 17.72 16.80
C LYS A 209 11.27 17.99 15.67
N GLU A 210 10.51 19.06 15.82
CA GLU A 210 9.66 19.55 14.73
C GLU A 210 10.51 20.31 13.70
N VAL A 211 10.32 19.99 12.42
CA VAL A 211 10.97 20.66 11.29
C VAL A 211 10.04 21.78 10.82
N ASP A 212 9.96 22.85 11.60
CA ASP A 212 9.33 24.11 11.18
C ASP A 212 10.31 25.28 11.38
N VAL A 213 10.20 26.29 10.53
CA VAL A 213 11.27 27.25 10.20
C VAL A 213 11.56 28.25 11.34
N ASP A 214 10.63 28.42 12.29
CA ASP A 214 10.70 29.50 13.28
C ASP A 214 10.63 29.06 14.76
N VAL A 215 10.26 27.81 15.09
CA VAL A 215 10.19 27.33 16.49
C VAL A 215 10.63 25.86 16.57
N VAL A 216 11.74 25.60 17.28
CA VAL A 216 12.20 24.23 17.56
C VAL A 216 11.48 23.72 18.80
N ASN A 217 10.35 23.04 18.59
CA ASN A 217 9.74 22.24 19.64
C ASN A 217 10.55 20.94 19.81
N ARG A 218 10.87 20.60 21.06
CA ARG A 218 11.63 19.40 21.43
C ARG A 218 10.82 18.59 22.43
N TRP A 219 10.66 17.30 22.14
CA TRP A 219 10.10 16.31 23.06
C TRP A 219 11.12 15.22 23.34
N GLU A 220 11.16 14.76 24.58
CA GLU A 220 12.10 13.76 25.07
C GLU A 220 11.31 12.64 25.74
N PHE A 221 11.56 11.39 25.33
CA PHE A 221 10.96 10.20 25.92
C PHE A 221 12.06 9.27 26.40
N GLY A 222 12.14 9.05 27.72
CA GLY A 222 13.06 8.09 28.33
C GLY A 222 12.43 6.70 28.42
N PHE A 223 13.16 5.67 28.02
CA PHE A 223 12.74 4.28 28.20
C PHE A 223 13.95 3.38 28.44
N GLU A 224 13.72 2.28 29.15
CA GLU A 224 14.76 1.30 29.45
C GLU A 224 14.52 0.05 28.62
N VAL A 225 15.55 -0.39 27.91
CA VAL A 225 15.48 -1.62 27.11
C VAL A 225 16.08 -2.75 27.95
N VAL A 226 15.22 -3.65 28.43
CA VAL A 226 15.61 -4.81 29.24
C VAL A 226 15.57 -6.07 28.39
N ARG A 227 16.55 -6.94 28.64
CA ARG A 227 16.72 -8.20 27.92
C ARG A 227 15.88 -9.29 28.59
N HIS A 228 15.04 -9.98 27.80
CA HIS A 228 14.43 -11.24 28.21
C HIS A 228 15.38 -12.44 27.99
#